data_AF-A0A915YBF9-F1
#
_entry.id   AF-A0A915YBF9-F1
#
_cell.length_a   1.000
_cell.length_b   1.000
_cell.length_c   1.000
_cell.angle_alpha   90.00
_cell.angle_beta   90.00
_cell.angle_gamma   90.00
#
_symmetry.space_group_name_H-M   'P 1'
#
loop_
_entity.id
_entity.type
_entity.pdbx_description
1 polymer ?
#
loop_
_entity_poly.entity_id
_entity_poly.type
_entity_poly.pdbx_seq_one_letter_code
_entity_poly.pdbx_strand_id
1 'polypeptide(L)'
;MPKTIDYALTFLQKDHLSAILEICKTQFGADFLSPSLLNCYLQDKNKFCHVVEHNNQVIGFSLMEIASRKEVAQKMKGEQAWFSAYFEAYDQVGYRSLTAVAQNFEGNGVASFLVQKGLEFLSHKVELVVCDAWKSEATHIGSILERNGCIAVKEIPNFWTEESLREHYHCTICGPPPCQCTAVIYARYFPRQKQYWWERADLNYKNKTLELAHTNISDFIQNKATPIYIYDLDRIVYKYQQLVAALARFKVPFKIFYAMKANRHPAILSHLKARTNAGIDVCSPNELERALQYGFKETQITYTGTSLSNKDLEVLAQHHQICINFDSLSALRRFIPLTNVREIGIRINPNIGMAYNQSLEYSGNDIVKFGIYKDQWKALKHLIDKSPLSITTVHCHSGSGFLTEQLQRLPLIFEQIDQFLTLFPSIKTLNLGGGLGVPQNEGDQVLDLDEWAQLICEYAKKRALKIAFEPGDYLVKDAGILVTQVNTVEQKMGKLFVGVDAGMNMNYEYAYYNMNLEAVPVQEPLHQKSIKATICGNINEPIDLFSEDKPLPIVKEGDYLALLNSGGYGASTSSNHCMRGDFKEYTICK
;
A
#
# COMPACT_ATOMS: atom_id res chain seq x y z
N MET A 1 35.54 13.97 19.64
CA MET A 1 34.73 12.84 19.15
C MET A 1 34.97 11.67 20.10
N PRO A 2 33.95 11.12 20.79
CA PRO A 2 34.17 9.92 21.59
C PRO A 2 34.58 8.79 20.65
N LYS A 3 35.61 8.02 21.00
CA LYS A 3 36.03 6.84 20.25
C LYS A 3 34.85 5.88 20.18
N THR A 4 34.34 5.60 18.98
CA THR A 4 33.40 4.50 18.76
C THR A 4 34.14 3.21 19.06
N ILE A 5 33.92 2.67 20.25
CA ILE A 5 34.34 1.31 20.60
C ILE A 5 33.40 0.38 19.83
N ASP A 6 33.96 -0.55 19.05
CA ASP A 6 33.17 -1.54 18.34
C ASP A 6 32.68 -2.59 19.34
N TYR A 7 31.37 -2.78 19.39
CA TYR A 7 30.68 -3.65 20.36
C TYR A 7 30.02 -4.81 19.61
N ALA A 8 30.31 -6.04 20.02
CA ALA A 8 29.60 -7.20 19.50
C ALA A 8 28.28 -7.38 20.26
N LEU A 9 27.16 -7.46 19.54
CA LEU A 9 25.85 -7.79 20.11
C LEU A 9 25.55 -9.28 19.85
N THR A 10 25.22 -10.01 20.91
CA THR A 10 24.81 -11.42 20.84
C THR A 10 23.61 -11.68 21.75
N PHE A 11 23.06 -12.88 21.69
CA PHE A 11 22.06 -13.36 22.64
C PHE A 11 22.73 -14.11 23.80
N LEU A 12 22.01 -14.21 24.92
CA LEU A 12 22.45 -14.96 26.09
C LEU A 12 22.84 -16.40 25.75
N GLN A 13 24.02 -16.80 26.21
CA GLN A 13 24.55 -18.16 26.16
C GLN A 13 24.95 -18.61 27.57
N LYS A 14 25.18 -19.91 27.77
CA LYS A 14 25.42 -20.47 29.11
C LYS A 14 26.69 -19.92 29.77
N ASP A 15 27.72 -19.64 28.99
CA ASP A 15 28.99 -19.06 29.41
C ASP A 15 28.88 -17.58 29.82
N HIS A 16 27.85 -16.85 29.35
CA HIS A 16 27.60 -15.47 29.77
C HIS A 16 27.01 -15.35 31.19
N LEU A 17 26.41 -16.42 31.74
CA LEU A 17 25.61 -16.36 32.98
C LEU A 17 26.40 -15.77 34.16
N SER A 18 27.61 -16.29 34.40
CA SER A 18 28.45 -15.85 35.53
C SER A 18 28.81 -14.37 35.43
N ALA A 19 29.12 -13.89 34.21
CA ALA A 19 29.50 -12.49 34.00
C ALA A 19 28.30 -11.55 34.18
N ILE A 20 27.11 -11.93 33.70
CA ILE A 20 25.88 -11.15 33.90
C ILE A 20 25.51 -11.04 35.38
N LEU A 21 25.62 -12.15 36.13
CA LEU A 21 25.36 -12.15 37.57
C LEU A 21 26.35 -11.24 38.31
N GLU A 22 27.62 -11.22 37.93
CA GLU A 22 28.62 -10.32 38.53
C GLU A 22 28.38 -8.85 38.20
N ILE A 23 27.99 -8.53 36.94
CA ILE A 23 27.57 -7.17 36.57
C ILE A 23 26.37 -6.74 37.41
N CYS A 24 25.34 -7.59 37.51
CA CYS A 24 24.18 -7.33 38.36
C CYS A 24 24.56 -7.08 39.82
N LYS A 25 25.41 -7.95 40.38
CA LYS A 25 25.86 -7.85 41.76
C LYS A 25 26.60 -6.55 42.04
N THR A 26 27.45 -6.12 41.12
CA THR A 26 28.22 -4.88 41.22
C THR A 26 27.31 -3.65 41.12
N GLN A 27 26.33 -3.67 40.21
CA GLN A 27 25.44 -2.53 39.94
C GLN A 27 24.30 -2.40 40.95
N PHE A 28 23.71 -3.52 41.35
CA PHE A 28 22.45 -3.57 42.07
C PHE A 28 22.51 -4.38 43.37
N GLY A 29 23.70 -4.83 43.78
CA GLY A 29 23.91 -5.57 45.02
C GLY A 29 23.70 -7.08 44.88
N ALA A 30 24.12 -7.80 45.91
CA ALA A 30 23.95 -9.25 45.98
C ALA A 30 22.47 -9.64 45.85
N ASP A 31 22.23 -10.72 45.13
CA ASP A 31 20.90 -11.34 44.96
C ASP A 31 19.86 -10.53 44.17
N PHE A 32 20.22 -9.41 43.52
CA PHE A 32 19.28 -8.64 42.69
C PHE A 32 18.75 -9.39 41.46
N LEU A 33 19.56 -10.29 40.88
CA LEU A 33 19.15 -11.17 39.78
C LEU A 33 19.49 -12.60 40.16
N SER A 34 18.46 -13.43 40.32
CA SER A 34 18.66 -14.83 40.72
C SER A 34 19.19 -15.66 39.53
N PRO A 35 20.10 -16.62 39.75
CA PRO A 35 20.53 -17.54 38.71
C PRO A 35 19.37 -18.33 38.09
N SER A 36 18.33 -18.65 38.88
CA SER A 36 17.12 -19.33 38.41
C SER A 36 16.36 -18.48 37.39
N LEU A 37 16.13 -17.19 37.68
CA LEU A 37 15.46 -16.26 36.77
C LEU A 37 16.26 -16.08 35.49
N LEU A 38 17.58 -15.85 35.60
CA LEU A 38 18.42 -15.68 34.41
C LEU A 38 18.43 -16.94 33.53
N ASN A 39 18.39 -18.13 34.12
CA ASN A 39 18.27 -19.39 33.38
C ASN A 39 16.96 -19.50 32.58
N CYS A 40 15.86 -18.86 33.01
CA CYS A 40 14.63 -18.84 32.22
C CYS A 40 14.83 -18.17 30.84
N TYR A 41 15.73 -17.19 30.73
CA TYR A 41 16.04 -16.51 29.46
C TYR A 41 16.82 -17.39 28.47
N LEU A 42 17.33 -18.55 28.90
CA LEU A 42 17.92 -19.55 28.01
C LEU A 42 16.90 -20.55 27.44
N GLN A 43 15.74 -20.68 28.09
CA GLN A 43 14.78 -21.76 27.82
C GLN A 43 13.45 -21.25 27.25
N ASP A 44 13.02 -20.05 27.68
CA ASP A 44 11.75 -19.49 27.30
C ASP A 44 11.87 -18.72 25.98
N LYS A 45 11.12 -19.18 24.96
CA LYS A 45 11.08 -18.58 23.62
C LYS A 45 10.59 -17.13 23.59
N ASN A 46 9.92 -16.69 24.66
CA ASN A 46 9.36 -15.35 24.78
C ASN A 46 10.23 -14.41 25.63
N LYS A 47 11.34 -14.91 26.20
CA LYS A 47 12.30 -14.12 26.97
C LYS A 47 13.60 -14.00 26.20
N PHE A 48 14.14 -12.78 26.18
CA PHE A 48 15.30 -12.41 25.38
C PHE A 48 16.29 -11.65 26.26
N CYS A 49 17.56 -12.01 26.15
CA CYS A 49 18.63 -11.27 26.79
C CYS A 49 19.68 -10.93 25.74
N HIS A 50 19.76 -9.64 25.39
CA HIS A 50 20.84 -9.10 24.58
C HIS A 50 22.07 -8.95 25.45
N VAL A 51 23.22 -9.38 24.95
CA VAL A 51 24.51 -9.30 25.62
C VAL A 51 25.46 -8.54 24.71
N VAL A 52 26.19 -7.58 25.29
CA VAL A 52 27.25 -6.85 24.61
C VAL A 52 28.59 -7.37 25.09
N GLU A 53 29.44 -7.71 24.13
CA GLU A 53 30.79 -8.20 24.38
C GLU A 53 31.84 -7.24 23.81
N HIS A 54 32.96 -7.14 24.51
CA HIS A 54 34.16 -6.45 24.05
C HIS A 54 35.40 -7.25 24.46
N ASN A 55 36.25 -7.61 23.49
CA ASN A 55 37.42 -8.49 23.68
C ASN A 55 37.07 -9.82 24.41
N ASN A 56 35.98 -10.47 23.99
CA ASN A 56 35.45 -11.72 24.58
C ASN A 56 35.09 -11.61 26.08
N GLN A 57 34.78 -10.41 26.55
CA GLN A 57 34.22 -10.17 27.88
C GLN A 57 32.83 -9.59 27.75
N VAL A 58 31.88 -10.11 28.54
CA VAL A 58 30.55 -9.52 28.68
C VAL A 58 30.68 -8.19 29.41
N ILE A 59 30.24 -7.10 28.79
CA ILE A 59 30.35 -5.74 29.32
C ILE A 59 28.98 -5.08 29.55
N GLY A 60 27.90 -5.70 29.12
CA GLY A 60 26.55 -5.24 29.41
C GLY A 60 25.50 -6.21 28.89
N PHE A 61 24.27 -6.07 29.40
CA PHE A 61 23.15 -6.88 28.94
C PHE A 61 21.81 -6.13 29.09
N SER A 62 20.78 -6.61 28.39
CA SER A 62 19.41 -6.13 28.54
C SER A 62 18.41 -7.28 28.51
N LEU A 63 17.58 -7.37 29.54
CA LEU A 63 16.49 -8.33 29.67
C LEU A 63 15.20 -7.77 29.05
N MET A 64 14.55 -8.60 28.24
CA MET A 64 13.33 -8.29 27.52
C MET A 64 12.44 -9.51 27.47
N GLU A 65 11.14 -9.32 27.39
CA GLU A 65 10.19 -10.41 27.13
C GLU A 65 9.05 -9.93 26.25
N ILE A 66 8.35 -10.87 25.63
CA ILE A 66 7.06 -10.63 24.96
C ILE A 66 6.03 -11.45 25.70
N ALA A 67 5.06 -10.77 26.29
CA ALA A 67 4.04 -11.41 27.09
C ALA A 67 2.67 -10.80 26.79
N SER A 68 1.61 -11.47 27.23
CA SER A 68 0.29 -10.87 27.17
C SER A 68 0.24 -9.61 28.03
N ARG A 69 -0.61 -8.64 27.64
CA ARG A 69 -0.89 -7.45 28.45
C ARG A 69 -1.20 -7.78 29.90
N LYS A 70 -1.93 -8.87 30.16
CA LYS A 70 -2.29 -9.31 31.51
C LYS A 70 -1.07 -9.74 32.33
N GLU A 71 -0.13 -10.46 31.71
CA GLU A 71 1.11 -10.88 32.37
C GLU A 71 2.03 -9.70 32.68
N VAL A 72 2.15 -8.73 31.76
CA VAL A 72 2.90 -7.49 32.02
C VAL A 72 2.20 -6.64 33.08
N ALA A 73 0.87 -6.55 33.05
CA ALA A 73 0.09 -5.83 34.05
C ALA A 73 0.36 -6.36 35.46
N GLN A 74 0.45 -7.68 35.65
CA GLN A 74 0.77 -8.30 36.94
C GLN A 74 2.11 -7.83 37.52
N LYS A 75 3.06 -7.42 36.68
CA LYS A 75 4.36 -6.89 37.12
C LYS A 75 4.27 -5.45 37.64
N MET A 76 3.18 -4.74 37.34
CA MET A 76 2.92 -3.37 37.77
C MET A 76 2.17 -3.36 39.11
N LYS A 77 2.90 -3.56 40.21
CA LYS A 77 2.32 -3.69 41.56
C LYS A 77 1.40 -2.52 41.92
N GLY A 78 0.14 -2.83 42.25
CA GLY A 78 -0.87 -1.85 42.66
C GLY A 78 -1.47 -1.06 41.50
N GLU A 79 -1.03 -1.31 40.27
CA GLU A 79 -1.36 -0.55 39.06
C GLU A 79 -1.84 -1.46 37.92
N GLN A 80 -2.21 -2.71 38.22
CA GLN A 80 -2.62 -3.70 37.24
C GLN A 80 -3.87 -3.26 36.45
N ALA A 81 -4.85 -2.67 37.15
CA ALA A 81 -6.09 -2.19 36.55
C ALA A 81 -5.82 -1.00 35.61
N TRP A 82 -4.97 -0.06 36.04
CA TRP A 82 -4.55 1.06 35.21
C TRP A 82 -3.82 0.57 33.95
N PHE A 83 -2.82 -0.30 34.10
CA PHE A 83 -2.03 -0.79 32.98
C PHE A 83 -2.91 -1.49 31.94
N SER A 84 -3.83 -2.33 32.42
CA SER A 84 -4.76 -3.06 31.55
C SER A 84 -5.68 -2.12 30.77
N ALA A 85 -6.20 -1.07 31.42
CA ALA A 85 -7.06 -0.08 30.77
C ALA A 85 -6.30 0.83 29.80
N TYR A 86 -5.13 1.33 30.21
CA TYR A 86 -4.35 2.28 29.42
C TYR A 86 -3.83 1.67 28.10
N PHE A 87 -3.47 0.39 28.11
CA PHE A 87 -2.97 -0.33 26.95
C PHE A 87 -3.99 -1.30 26.34
N GLU A 88 -5.29 -0.99 26.43
CA GLU A 88 -6.34 -1.95 26.06
C GLU A 88 -6.34 -2.42 24.60
N ALA A 89 -5.78 -1.60 23.71
CA ALA A 89 -5.63 -1.92 22.29
C ALA A 89 -4.53 -2.95 21.98
N TYR A 90 -3.72 -3.34 22.97
CA TYR A 90 -2.54 -4.19 22.77
C TYR A 90 -2.67 -5.50 23.55
N ASP A 91 -2.88 -6.61 22.86
CA ASP A 91 -2.97 -7.94 23.49
C ASP A 91 -1.59 -8.52 23.87
N GLN A 92 -0.56 -8.21 23.07
CA GLN A 92 0.83 -8.60 23.28
C GLN A 92 1.68 -7.35 23.49
N VAL A 93 2.54 -7.40 24.50
CA VAL A 93 3.38 -6.27 24.92
C VAL A 93 4.81 -6.75 25.05
N GLY A 94 5.74 -6.05 24.40
CA GLY A 94 7.16 -6.20 24.70
C GLY A 94 7.45 -5.50 26.01
N TYR A 95 8.11 -6.17 26.94
CA TYR A 95 8.48 -5.59 28.22
C TYR A 95 10.00 -5.66 28.40
N ARG A 96 10.64 -4.49 28.53
CA ARG A 96 12.07 -4.37 28.83
C ARG A 96 12.25 -4.03 30.30
N SER A 97 12.71 -5.02 31.07
CA SER A 97 12.77 -4.95 32.54
C SER A 97 14.10 -4.46 33.11
N LEU A 98 15.23 -4.81 32.48
CA LEU A 98 16.54 -4.51 33.05
C LEU A 98 17.58 -4.24 31.97
N THR A 99 18.42 -3.23 32.18
CA THR A 99 19.63 -2.99 31.39
C THR A 99 20.75 -2.65 32.35
N ALA A 100 21.88 -3.35 32.25
CA ALA A 100 23.04 -3.11 33.10
C ALA A 100 24.33 -3.13 32.29
N VAL A 101 25.32 -2.38 32.77
CA VAL A 101 26.64 -2.25 32.15
C VAL A 101 27.69 -2.49 33.23
N ALA A 102 28.79 -3.15 32.88
CA ALA A 102 29.92 -3.30 33.78
C ALA A 102 30.47 -1.92 34.17
N GLN A 103 30.82 -1.72 35.45
CA GLN A 103 31.13 -0.40 36.03
C GLN A 103 32.27 0.33 35.29
N ASN A 104 33.28 -0.41 34.82
CA ASN A 104 34.41 0.11 34.04
C ASN A 104 34.04 0.51 32.60
N PHE A 105 32.83 0.20 32.12
CA PHE A 105 32.32 0.55 30.80
C PHE A 105 31.18 1.58 30.84
N GLU A 106 30.81 2.07 32.01
CA GLU A 106 29.85 3.19 32.14
C GLU A 106 30.34 4.44 31.39
N GLY A 107 29.39 5.23 30.86
CA GLY A 107 29.70 6.42 30.06
C GLY A 107 30.18 6.16 28.63
N ASN A 108 30.46 4.90 28.24
CA ASN A 108 30.94 4.55 26.89
C ASN A 108 29.81 4.25 25.88
N GLY A 109 28.55 4.51 26.23
CA GLY A 109 27.41 4.34 25.33
C GLY A 109 26.81 2.93 25.24
N VAL A 110 27.35 1.94 25.98
CA VAL A 110 26.86 0.55 25.99
C VAL A 110 25.36 0.46 26.31
N ALA A 111 24.88 1.17 27.34
CA ALA A 111 23.47 1.19 27.69
C ALA A 111 22.58 1.80 26.59
N SER A 112 23.08 2.85 25.90
CA SER A 112 22.34 3.45 24.77
C SER A 112 22.25 2.49 23.59
N PHE A 113 23.34 1.78 23.30
CA PHE A 113 23.38 0.75 22.28
C PHE A 113 22.43 -0.41 22.60
N LEU A 114 22.45 -0.93 23.84
CA LEU A 114 21.54 -1.98 24.31
C LEU A 114 20.07 -1.58 24.21
N VAL A 115 19.71 -0.36 24.64
CA VAL A 115 18.33 0.14 24.55
C VAL A 115 17.91 0.30 23.09
N GLN A 116 18.74 0.92 22.25
CA GLN A 116 18.44 1.09 20.83
C GLN A 116 18.20 -0.25 20.15
N LYS A 117 19.11 -1.21 20.34
CA LYS A 117 19.04 -2.54 19.73
C LYS A 117 17.93 -3.40 20.30
N GLY A 118 17.63 -3.27 21.59
CA GLY A 118 16.48 -3.94 22.22
C GLY A 118 15.14 -3.43 21.66
N LEU A 119 14.98 -2.12 21.55
CA LEU A 119 13.77 -1.52 20.97
C LEU A 119 13.61 -1.85 19.48
N GLU A 120 14.69 -1.82 18.70
CA GLU A 120 14.71 -2.27 17.31
C GLU A 120 14.27 -3.74 17.19
N PHE A 121 14.86 -4.63 17.99
CA PHE A 121 14.50 -6.04 18.00
C PHE A 121 13.03 -6.30 18.37
N LEU A 122 12.53 -5.66 19.43
CA LEU A 122 11.13 -5.82 19.87
C LEU A 122 10.14 -5.21 18.88
N SER A 123 10.51 -4.14 18.17
CA SER A 123 9.66 -3.51 17.15
C SER A 123 9.30 -4.45 15.98
N HIS A 124 10.10 -5.50 15.79
CA HIS A 124 9.83 -6.53 14.79
C HIS A 124 8.87 -7.62 15.27
N LYS A 125 8.33 -7.50 16.48
CA LYS A 125 7.54 -8.56 17.13
C LYS A 125 6.28 -8.04 17.82
N VAL A 126 6.28 -6.78 18.26
CA VAL A 126 5.17 -6.15 18.98
C VAL A 126 5.00 -4.69 18.57
N GLU A 127 3.76 -4.21 18.66
CA GLU A 127 3.40 -2.82 18.38
C GLU A 127 3.59 -1.88 19.58
N LEU A 128 3.74 -2.45 20.77
CA LEU A 128 3.95 -1.73 22.01
C LEU A 128 5.11 -2.34 22.77
N VAL A 129 6.09 -1.50 23.11
CA VAL A 129 7.11 -1.84 24.09
C VAL A 129 6.95 -0.95 25.30
N VAL A 130 6.85 -1.57 26.47
CA VAL A 130 6.85 -0.94 27.78
C VAL A 130 8.22 -1.15 28.44
N CYS A 131 8.73 -0.10 29.05
CA CYS A 131 9.99 -0.09 29.76
C CYS A 131 9.76 0.49 31.17
N ASP A 132 10.23 -0.18 32.21
CA ASP A 132 10.40 0.48 33.50
C ASP A 132 11.83 1.02 33.65
N ALA A 133 11.91 2.13 34.39
CA ALA A 133 13.13 2.85 34.66
C ALA A 133 13.04 3.46 36.06
N TRP A 134 13.96 3.08 36.94
CA TRP A 134 14.02 3.62 38.29
C TRP A 134 14.44 5.09 38.24
N LYS A 135 13.76 5.92 39.04
CA LYS A 135 14.05 7.34 39.20
C LYS A 135 15.19 7.48 40.20
N SER A 136 16.41 7.68 39.68
CA SER A 136 17.63 7.83 40.48
C SER A 136 18.55 8.86 39.84
N GLU A 137 19.21 9.67 40.65
CA GLU A 137 20.27 10.60 40.21
C GLU A 137 21.49 9.84 39.66
N ALA A 138 21.65 8.57 40.01
CA ALA A 138 22.77 7.72 39.59
C ALA A 138 22.51 6.96 38.27
N THR A 139 21.26 6.92 37.75
CA THR A 139 20.94 6.13 36.54
C THR A 139 20.34 7.00 35.44
N HIS A 140 20.94 6.98 34.25
CA HIS A 140 20.48 7.78 33.10
C HIS A 140 19.50 7.05 32.17
N ILE A 141 18.95 5.90 32.57
CA ILE A 141 18.17 5.03 31.67
C ILE A 141 16.91 5.69 31.13
N GLY A 142 16.20 6.50 31.93
CA GLY A 142 15.04 7.28 31.47
C GLY A 142 15.39 8.21 30.30
N SER A 143 16.48 8.99 30.44
CA SER A 143 16.96 9.87 29.36
C SER A 143 17.41 9.12 28.10
N ILE A 144 17.87 7.87 28.25
CA ILE A 144 18.20 7.01 27.11
C ILE A 144 16.93 6.55 26.41
N LEU A 145 15.89 6.15 27.17
CA LEU A 145 14.59 5.75 26.63
C LEU A 145 13.92 6.90 25.87
N GLU A 146 13.90 8.11 26.43
CA GLU A 146 13.34 9.30 25.78
C GLU A 146 14.04 9.64 24.46
N ARG A 147 15.39 9.62 24.44
CA ARG A 147 16.17 9.81 23.21
C ARG A 147 15.92 8.73 22.15
N ASN A 148 15.44 7.57 22.57
CA ASN A 148 15.01 6.49 21.68
C ASN A 148 13.50 6.49 21.45
N GLY A 149 12.80 7.61 21.65
CA GLY A 149 11.40 7.78 21.26
C GLY A 149 10.39 7.09 22.19
N CYS A 150 10.80 6.66 23.38
CA CYS A 150 9.85 6.24 24.41
C CYS A 150 9.28 7.47 25.12
N ILE A 151 8.00 7.44 25.46
CA ILE A 151 7.32 8.51 26.23
C ILE A 151 7.08 8.04 27.67
N ALA A 152 7.29 8.90 28.65
CA ALA A 152 6.91 8.63 30.03
C ALA A 152 5.38 8.62 30.14
N VAL A 153 4.79 7.54 30.66
CA VAL A 153 3.32 7.38 30.76
C VAL A 153 2.81 7.44 32.19
N LYS A 154 3.59 6.98 33.18
CA LYS A 154 3.19 7.00 34.60
C LYS A 154 4.39 6.85 35.54
N GLU A 155 4.38 7.59 36.64
CA GLU A 155 5.26 7.32 37.78
C GLU A 155 4.56 6.39 38.78
N ILE A 156 5.25 5.36 39.24
CA ILE A 156 4.78 4.41 40.26
C ILE A 156 5.70 4.51 41.48
N PRO A 157 5.21 5.07 42.61
CA PRO A 157 5.98 5.14 43.84
C PRO A 157 6.09 3.76 44.51
N ASN A 158 7.15 3.52 45.27
CA ASN A 158 7.43 2.26 45.97
C ASN A 158 7.44 1.04 45.03
N PHE A 159 7.97 1.23 43.82
CA PHE A 159 7.88 0.24 42.75
C PHE A 159 8.72 -1.01 43.04
N TRP A 160 8.08 -2.17 42.88
CA TRP A 160 8.71 -3.49 42.78
C TRP A 160 7.88 -4.36 41.86
N THR A 161 8.53 -5.19 41.05
CA THR A 161 7.83 -6.28 40.38
C THR A 161 7.43 -7.35 41.42
N GLU A 162 6.34 -8.08 41.18
CA GLU A 162 5.94 -9.20 42.06
C GLU A 162 7.05 -10.27 42.19
N GLU A 163 7.82 -10.46 41.12
CA GLU A 163 8.98 -11.33 41.08
C GLU A 163 10.06 -10.89 42.06
N SER A 164 10.40 -9.59 42.07
CA SER A 164 11.40 -9.06 42.99
C SER A 164 11.02 -9.19 44.47
N LEU A 165 9.73 -9.14 44.79
CA LEU A 165 9.25 -9.34 46.16
C LEU A 165 9.32 -10.80 46.58
N ARG A 166 9.03 -11.72 45.66
CA ARG A 166 9.07 -13.18 45.89
C ARG A 166 10.49 -13.67 46.15
N GLU A 167 11.45 -13.11 45.44
CA GLU A 167 12.87 -13.50 45.52
C GLU A 167 13.65 -12.70 46.58
N HIS A 168 12.97 -11.88 47.39
CA HIS A 168 13.57 -11.09 48.48
C HIS A 168 14.73 -10.17 48.04
N TYR A 169 14.59 -9.52 46.87
CA TYR A 169 15.62 -8.61 46.37
C TYR A 169 15.87 -7.42 47.30
N HIS A 170 17.13 -7.02 47.39
CA HIS A 170 17.58 -5.88 48.17
C HIS A 170 17.79 -4.68 47.26
N CYS A 171 17.19 -3.53 47.60
CA CYS A 171 17.50 -2.29 46.89
C CYS A 171 18.82 -1.71 47.41
N THR A 172 19.72 -1.32 46.51
CA THR A 172 20.99 -0.65 46.87
C THR A 172 20.80 0.70 47.57
N ILE A 173 19.65 1.34 47.37
CA ILE A 173 19.32 2.65 47.95
C ILE A 173 18.55 2.51 49.27
N CYS A 174 17.54 1.63 49.32
CA CYS A 174 16.60 1.55 50.45
C CYS A 174 16.72 0.28 51.33
N GLY A 175 17.55 -0.69 50.96
CA GLY A 175 17.64 -1.97 51.67
C GLY A 175 16.47 -2.93 51.36
N PRO A 176 16.10 -3.85 52.27
CA PRO A 176 15.02 -4.81 52.05
C PRO A 176 13.64 -4.11 51.96
N PRO A 177 12.65 -4.71 51.28
CA PRO A 177 11.32 -4.12 51.13
C PRO A 177 10.68 -3.73 52.48
N PRO A 178 9.95 -2.60 52.55
CA PRO A 178 9.48 -1.76 51.44
C PRO A 178 10.49 -0.65 51.00
N CYS A 179 10.75 -0.55 49.68
CA CYS A 179 11.58 0.52 49.06
C CYS A 179 10.73 1.79 48.93
N GLN A 180 11.35 2.96 49.08
CA GLN A 180 10.72 4.26 48.79
C GLN A 180 10.97 4.75 47.35
N CYS A 181 11.40 3.84 46.49
CA CYS A 181 11.94 4.11 45.17
C CYS A 181 10.81 4.25 44.16
N THR A 182 10.88 5.27 43.31
CA THR A 182 9.87 5.50 42.25
C THR A 182 10.41 4.95 40.93
N ALA A 183 9.57 4.25 40.17
CA ALA A 183 9.87 3.93 38.77
C ALA A 183 8.97 4.76 37.86
N VAL A 184 9.51 5.14 36.70
CA VAL A 184 8.74 5.72 35.61
C VAL A 184 8.55 4.65 34.56
N ILE A 185 7.28 4.42 34.19
CA ILE A 185 6.90 3.56 33.09
C ILE A 185 6.96 4.39 31.81
N TYR A 186 7.69 3.87 30.83
CA TYR A 186 7.80 4.43 29.50
C TYR A 186 7.12 3.51 28.49
N ALA A 187 6.54 4.08 27.44
CA ALA A 187 5.95 3.35 26.32
C ALA A 187 6.55 3.82 25.00
N ARG A 188 6.80 2.89 24.08
CA ARG A 188 7.09 3.19 22.68
C ARG A 188 6.14 2.42 21.80
N TYR A 189 5.46 3.14 20.92
CA TYR A 189 4.53 2.59 19.96
C TYR A 189 5.22 2.42 18.62
N PHE A 190 5.10 1.23 18.05
CA PHE A 190 5.58 0.90 16.73
C PHE A 190 4.39 0.73 15.79
N PRO A 191 4.51 1.11 14.52
CA PRO A 191 3.48 0.78 13.54
C PRO A 191 3.29 -0.73 13.50
N ARG A 192 2.03 -1.18 13.38
CA ARG A 192 1.71 -2.58 13.03
C ARG A 192 2.60 -3.00 11.87
N GLN A 193 3.44 -4.01 12.09
CA GLN A 193 4.14 -4.62 10.98
C GLN A 193 3.09 -5.21 10.04
N LYS A 194 3.21 -4.91 8.74
CA LYS A 194 2.30 -5.46 7.74
C LYS A 194 2.29 -6.98 7.89
N GLN A 195 1.16 -7.51 8.35
CA GLN A 195 0.94 -8.94 8.47
C GLN A 195 0.57 -9.54 7.12
N TYR A 196 -0.06 -8.72 6.27
CA TYR A 196 -0.46 -9.10 4.92
C TYR A 196 0.15 -8.15 3.89
N TRP A 197 0.48 -8.66 2.71
CA TRP A 197 1.13 -7.90 1.63
C TRP A 197 0.31 -6.67 1.20
N TRP A 198 -1.02 -6.78 1.26
CA TRP A 198 -1.99 -5.76 0.85
C TRP A 198 -2.23 -4.68 1.91
N GLU A 199 -1.76 -4.87 3.16
CA GLU A 199 -2.00 -3.91 4.24
C GLU A 199 -1.36 -2.56 3.95
N ARG A 200 -2.08 -1.51 4.31
CA ARG A 200 -1.69 -0.10 4.19
C ARG A 200 -2.41 0.73 5.26
N ALA A 201 -1.97 1.97 5.44
CA ALA A 201 -2.50 2.84 6.50
C ALA A 201 -4.03 3.05 6.41
N ASP A 202 -4.57 3.05 5.20
CA ASP A 202 -5.98 3.24 4.87
C ASP A 202 -6.75 1.92 4.65
N LEU A 203 -6.09 0.76 4.63
CA LEU A 203 -6.72 -0.56 4.50
C LEU A 203 -5.91 -1.59 5.28
N ASN A 204 -6.42 -2.03 6.42
CA ASN A 204 -5.77 -3.01 7.31
C ASN A 204 -6.81 -3.65 8.23
N TYR A 205 -6.41 -4.69 8.96
CA TYR A 205 -7.21 -5.11 10.10
C TYR A 205 -6.94 -4.23 11.33
N LYS A 206 -8.00 -3.86 12.03
CA LYS A 206 -7.94 -3.23 13.35
C LYS A 206 -9.00 -3.82 14.23
N ASN A 207 -8.64 -4.15 15.47
CA ASN A 207 -9.53 -4.83 16.42
C ASN A 207 -10.21 -6.08 15.81
N LYS A 208 -9.46 -6.86 15.01
CA LYS A 208 -9.93 -8.06 14.30
C LYS A 208 -11.01 -7.81 13.24
N THR A 209 -11.11 -6.60 12.71
CA THR A 209 -12.06 -6.24 11.64
C THR A 209 -11.35 -5.50 10.54
N LEU A 210 -11.75 -5.73 9.29
CA LEU A 210 -11.20 -5.01 8.15
C LEU A 210 -11.67 -3.55 8.23
N GLU A 211 -10.72 -2.62 8.19
CA GLU A 211 -10.98 -1.19 8.06
C GLU A 211 -10.59 -0.72 6.67
N LEU A 212 -11.46 0.09 6.03
CA LEU A 212 -11.13 0.91 4.85
C LEU A 212 -11.38 2.37 5.21
N ALA A 213 -10.41 3.25 4.95
CA ALA A 213 -10.49 4.66 5.31
C ALA A 213 -10.87 4.90 6.79
N HIS A 214 -10.35 4.07 7.71
CA HIS A 214 -10.70 4.03 9.14
C HIS A 214 -12.18 3.76 9.45
N THR A 215 -12.92 3.20 8.49
CA THR A 215 -14.28 2.72 8.69
C THR A 215 -14.25 1.21 8.88
N ASN A 216 -14.78 0.73 10.01
CA ASN A 216 -15.00 -0.69 10.24
C ASN A 216 -15.98 -1.24 9.19
N ILE A 217 -15.51 -2.11 8.31
CA ILE A 217 -16.33 -2.63 7.21
C ILE A 217 -17.45 -3.53 7.72
N SER A 218 -17.23 -4.29 8.80
CA SER A 218 -18.27 -5.12 9.39
C SER A 218 -19.46 -4.30 9.87
N ASP A 219 -19.18 -3.20 10.57
CA ASP A 219 -20.23 -2.28 11.03
C ASP A 219 -20.87 -1.56 9.84
N PHE A 220 -20.05 -1.16 8.85
CA PHE A 220 -20.55 -0.49 7.65
C PHE A 220 -21.53 -1.36 6.88
N ILE A 221 -21.28 -2.66 6.73
CA ILE A 221 -22.15 -3.55 5.95
C ILE A 221 -23.34 -4.08 6.76
N GLN A 222 -23.42 -3.77 8.05
CA GLN A 222 -24.52 -4.21 8.89
C GLN A 222 -25.87 -3.78 8.29
N ASN A 223 -26.78 -4.75 8.12
CA ASN A 223 -28.11 -4.59 7.51
C ASN A 223 -28.09 -4.13 6.03
N LYS A 224 -26.96 -4.23 5.32
CA LYS A 224 -26.88 -4.00 3.87
C LYS A 224 -26.83 -5.34 3.15
N ALA A 225 -27.63 -5.47 2.09
CA ALA A 225 -27.51 -6.61 1.19
C ALA A 225 -26.21 -6.50 0.37
N THR A 226 -25.45 -7.59 0.31
CA THR A 226 -24.34 -7.79 -0.61
C THR A 226 -24.85 -8.30 -1.97
N PRO A 227 -24.08 -8.12 -3.06
CA PRO A 227 -22.75 -7.52 -3.13
C PRO A 227 -22.75 -5.98 -3.20
N ILE A 228 -21.74 -5.35 -2.61
CA ILE A 228 -21.59 -3.89 -2.60
C ILE A 228 -20.15 -3.46 -2.89
N TYR A 229 -20.00 -2.39 -3.67
CA TYR A 229 -18.73 -1.69 -3.81
C TYR A 229 -18.60 -0.60 -2.75
N ILE A 230 -17.40 -0.45 -2.21
CA ILE A 230 -17.05 0.63 -1.28
C ILE A 230 -15.76 1.29 -1.77
N TYR A 231 -15.78 2.61 -1.96
CA TYR A 231 -14.64 3.38 -2.46
C TYR A 231 -14.14 4.39 -1.42
N ASP A 232 -12.83 4.40 -1.16
CA ASP A 232 -12.14 5.47 -0.44
C ASP A 232 -11.80 6.61 -1.42
N LEU A 233 -12.47 7.75 -1.27
CA LEU A 233 -12.25 8.91 -2.13
C LEU A 233 -10.91 9.60 -1.88
N ASP A 234 -10.43 9.60 -0.63
CA ASP A 234 -9.16 10.24 -0.27
C ASP A 234 -7.98 9.45 -0.81
N ARG A 235 -8.11 8.11 -0.94
CA ARG A 235 -7.10 7.26 -1.59
C ARG A 235 -6.86 7.69 -3.05
N ILE A 236 -7.92 8.05 -3.78
CA ILE A 236 -7.82 8.49 -5.18
C ILE A 236 -7.02 9.80 -5.26
N VAL A 237 -7.29 10.75 -4.36
CA VAL A 237 -6.56 12.02 -4.28
C VAL A 237 -5.11 11.79 -3.87
N TYR A 238 -4.86 10.88 -2.92
CA TYR A 238 -3.52 10.50 -2.50
C TYR A 238 -2.69 9.96 -3.68
N LYS A 239 -3.24 9.03 -4.47
CA LYS A 239 -2.58 8.50 -5.67
C LYS A 239 -2.27 9.59 -6.71
N TYR A 240 -3.21 10.50 -6.93
CA TYR A 240 -3.00 11.65 -7.81
C TYR A 240 -1.82 12.51 -7.31
N GLN A 241 -1.78 12.79 -6.01
CA GLN A 241 -0.71 13.59 -5.39
C GLN A 241 0.65 12.90 -5.49
N GLN A 242 0.72 11.57 -5.39
CA GLN A 242 1.96 10.82 -5.61
C GLN A 242 2.52 11.02 -7.02
N LEU A 243 1.68 10.94 -8.06
CA LEU A 243 2.10 11.21 -9.43
C LEU A 243 2.58 12.65 -9.62
N VAL A 244 1.83 13.62 -9.07
CA VAL A 244 2.23 15.04 -9.12
C VAL A 244 3.57 15.26 -8.43
N ALA A 245 3.79 14.67 -7.25
CA ALA A 245 5.01 14.81 -6.49
C ALA A 245 6.22 14.24 -7.24
N ALA A 246 6.08 13.06 -7.86
CA ALA A 246 7.14 12.45 -8.65
C ALA A 246 7.53 13.32 -9.87
N LEU A 247 6.53 13.83 -10.63
CA LEU A 247 6.75 14.61 -11.84
C LEU A 247 7.26 16.05 -11.55
N ALA A 248 6.76 16.71 -10.51
CA ALA A 248 7.05 18.12 -10.23
C ALA A 248 8.56 18.39 -9.98
N ARG A 249 9.30 17.38 -9.52
CA ARG A 249 10.74 17.46 -9.24
C ARG A 249 11.57 17.82 -10.48
N PHE A 250 11.10 17.46 -11.68
CA PHE A 250 11.85 17.60 -12.93
C PHE A 250 11.60 18.91 -13.69
N LYS A 251 10.64 19.74 -13.24
CA LYS A 251 10.27 21.04 -13.85
C LYS A 251 9.89 20.94 -15.35
N VAL A 252 9.38 19.78 -15.77
CA VAL A 252 8.77 19.60 -17.10
C VAL A 252 7.28 19.88 -16.98
N PRO A 253 6.65 20.70 -17.85
CA PRO A 253 5.21 20.91 -17.79
C PRO A 253 4.46 19.60 -18.05
N PHE A 254 3.55 19.23 -17.17
CA PHE A 254 2.74 18.02 -17.30
C PHE A 254 1.25 18.27 -17.01
N LYS A 255 0.40 17.39 -17.54
CA LYS A 255 -1.04 17.33 -17.20
C LYS A 255 -1.48 15.89 -17.01
N ILE A 256 -2.27 15.65 -15.97
CA ILE A 256 -2.85 14.32 -15.69
C ILE A 256 -4.33 14.40 -16.02
N PHE A 257 -4.81 13.44 -16.81
CA PHE A 257 -6.22 13.27 -17.17
C PHE A 257 -6.71 11.97 -16.56
N TYR A 258 -7.73 12.01 -15.71
CA TYR A 258 -8.32 10.78 -15.17
C TYR A 258 -9.04 10.01 -16.30
N ALA A 259 -8.70 8.75 -16.54
CA ALA A 259 -9.39 7.94 -17.55
C ALA A 259 -10.75 7.45 -17.04
N MET A 260 -11.84 8.10 -17.46
CA MET A 260 -13.20 7.88 -16.91
C MET A 260 -13.67 6.42 -17.04
N LYS A 261 -13.27 5.73 -18.10
CA LYS A 261 -13.60 4.31 -18.33
C LYS A 261 -13.24 3.39 -17.15
N ALA A 262 -12.24 3.77 -16.34
CA ALA A 262 -11.87 3.00 -15.15
C ALA A 262 -12.98 3.02 -14.10
N ASN A 263 -13.52 4.19 -13.76
CA ASN A 263 -14.69 4.31 -12.90
C ASN A 263 -15.42 5.66 -13.13
N ARG A 264 -16.71 5.59 -13.45
CA ARG A 264 -17.54 6.75 -13.77
C ARG A 264 -18.47 7.19 -12.63
N HIS A 265 -18.26 6.69 -11.41
CA HIS A 265 -19.11 6.98 -10.26
C HIS A 265 -19.18 8.50 -9.98
N PRO A 266 -20.39 9.08 -9.82
CA PRO A 266 -20.59 10.52 -9.61
C PRO A 266 -19.70 11.16 -8.54
N ALA A 267 -19.59 10.49 -7.39
CA ALA A 267 -18.83 11.00 -6.27
C ALA A 267 -17.32 10.99 -6.55
N ILE A 268 -16.81 10.01 -7.31
CA ILE A 268 -15.40 9.97 -7.73
C ILE A 268 -15.10 11.15 -8.66
N LEU A 269 -15.93 11.37 -9.68
CA LEU A 269 -15.77 12.48 -10.62
C LEU A 269 -15.81 13.84 -9.91
N SER A 270 -16.80 14.03 -9.04
CA SER A 270 -16.96 15.27 -8.27
C SER A 270 -15.78 15.51 -7.33
N HIS A 271 -15.34 14.46 -6.62
CA HIS A 271 -14.25 14.55 -5.66
C HIS A 271 -12.91 14.84 -6.34
N LEU A 272 -12.58 14.14 -7.44
CA LEU A 272 -11.41 14.44 -8.27
C LEU A 272 -11.42 15.89 -8.76
N LYS A 273 -12.55 16.36 -9.29
CA LYS A 273 -12.70 17.72 -9.81
C LYS A 273 -12.55 18.80 -8.73
N ALA A 274 -12.98 18.51 -7.51
CA ALA A 274 -12.94 19.43 -6.38
C ALA A 274 -11.56 19.46 -5.68
N ARG A 275 -10.85 18.34 -5.64
CA ARG A 275 -9.63 18.16 -4.83
C ARG A 275 -8.34 18.17 -5.63
N THR A 276 -8.41 18.11 -6.96
CA THR A 276 -7.24 18.00 -7.84
C THR A 276 -7.31 18.97 -9.02
N ASN A 277 -6.18 19.09 -9.73
CA ASN A 277 -6.10 19.79 -11.02
C ASN A 277 -6.17 18.83 -12.21
N ALA A 278 -6.60 17.58 -11.98
CA ALA A 278 -6.73 16.60 -13.04
C ALA A 278 -7.72 17.10 -14.11
N GLY A 279 -7.36 16.90 -15.38
CA GLY A 279 -8.34 16.83 -16.45
C GLY A 279 -9.03 15.46 -16.45
N ILE A 280 -9.74 15.17 -17.53
CA ILE A 280 -10.40 13.88 -17.72
C ILE A 280 -10.21 13.39 -19.16
N ASP A 281 -9.90 12.11 -19.31
CA ASP A 281 -9.87 11.39 -20.58
C ASP A 281 -11.18 10.62 -20.75
N VAL A 282 -11.76 10.74 -21.93
CA VAL A 282 -13.04 10.12 -22.31
C VAL A 282 -12.88 9.41 -23.66
N CYS A 283 -13.64 8.35 -23.89
CA CYS A 283 -13.54 7.54 -25.10
C CYS A 283 -14.84 7.42 -25.91
N SER A 284 -15.92 8.07 -25.45
CA SER A 284 -17.22 8.09 -26.15
C SER A 284 -17.96 9.43 -25.97
N PRO A 285 -18.91 9.78 -26.85
CA PRO A 285 -19.73 10.98 -26.67
C PRO A 285 -20.49 11.01 -25.33
N ASN A 286 -20.93 9.85 -24.83
CA ASN A 286 -21.65 9.78 -23.55
C ASN A 286 -20.72 10.03 -22.35
N GLU A 287 -19.46 9.60 -22.42
CA GLU A 287 -18.47 9.95 -21.41
C GLU A 287 -18.10 11.44 -21.49
N LEU A 288 -18.01 12.00 -22.71
CA LEU A 288 -17.84 13.44 -22.91
C LEU A 288 -18.98 14.24 -22.27
N GLU A 289 -20.23 13.87 -22.56
CA GLU A 289 -21.40 14.51 -21.96
C GLU A 289 -21.34 14.43 -20.43
N ARG A 290 -21.02 13.26 -19.88
CA ARG A 290 -20.87 13.08 -18.44
C ARG A 290 -19.74 13.95 -17.87
N ALA A 291 -18.59 14.06 -18.53
CA ALA A 291 -17.52 14.94 -18.09
C ALA A 291 -17.99 16.40 -18.01
N LEU A 292 -18.71 16.88 -19.03
CA LEU A 292 -19.27 18.23 -19.04
C LEU A 292 -20.30 18.42 -17.92
N GLN A 293 -21.19 17.45 -17.69
CA GLN A 293 -22.19 17.47 -16.61
C GLN A 293 -21.55 17.60 -15.21
N TYR A 294 -20.38 17.00 -14.99
CA TYR A 294 -19.62 17.10 -13.73
C TYR A 294 -18.63 18.28 -13.70
N GLY A 295 -18.76 19.24 -14.61
CA GLY A 295 -18.08 20.54 -14.54
C GLY A 295 -16.64 20.55 -15.07
N PHE A 296 -16.23 19.54 -15.85
CA PHE A 296 -14.99 19.61 -16.61
C PHE A 296 -15.18 20.52 -17.82
N LYS A 297 -14.27 21.48 -18.02
CA LYS A 297 -14.28 22.34 -19.22
C LYS A 297 -13.69 21.58 -20.41
N GLU A 298 -14.05 21.93 -21.63
CA GLU A 298 -13.47 21.32 -22.84
C GLU A 298 -11.93 21.35 -22.84
N THR A 299 -11.30 22.42 -22.36
CA THR A 299 -9.83 22.55 -22.23
C THR A 299 -9.20 21.62 -21.19
N GLN A 300 -10.03 20.92 -20.39
CA GLN A 300 -9.64 19.92 -19.40
C GLN A 300 -9.96 18.50 -19.89
N ILE A 301 -10.53 18.34 -21.09
CA ILE A 301 -10.95 17.06 -21.63
C ILE A 301 -10.01 16.66 -22.77
N THR A 302 -9.52 15.43 -22.71
CA THR A 302 -8.93 14.72 -23.85
C THR A 302 -9.88 13.63 -24.29
N TYR A 303 -9.99 13.43 -25.60
CA TYR A 303 -10.86 12.42 -26.19
C TYR A 303 -10.00 11.44 -26.98
N THR A 304 -9.95 10.19 -26.54
CA THR A 304 -9.18 9.13 -27.21
C THR A 304 -10.14 8.09 -27.78
N GLY A 305 -10.45 8.24 -29.08
CA GLY A 305 -11.47 7.47 -29.76
C GLY A 305 -10.92 6.40 -30.68
N THR A 306 -11.57 5.23 -30.67
CA THR A 306 -11.32 4.13 -31.62
C THR A 306 -12.58 3.80 -32.37
N SER A 307 -12.46 3.53 -33.69
CA SER A 307 -13.59 3.15 -34.54
C SER A 307 -14.77 4.15 -34.54
N LEU A 308 -14.45 5.45 -34.54
CA LEU A 308 -15.45 6.52 -34.43
C LEU A 308 -16.49 6.49 -35.55
N SER A 309 -17.77 6.51 -35.20
CA SER A 309 -18.88 6.63 -36.14
C SER A 309 -18.99 8.05 -36.70
N ASN A 310 -19.76 8.27 -37.76
CA ASN A 310 -20.01 9.63 -38.27
C ASN A 310 -20.71 10.50 -37.21
N LYS A 311 -21.61 9.91 -36.42
CA LYS A 311 -22.30 10.61 -35.33
C LYS A 311 -21.31 11.05 -34.25
N ASP A 312 -20.35 10.20 -33.89
CA ASP A 312 -19.31 10.58 -32.92
C ASP A 312 -18.48 11.75 -33.45
N LEU A 313 -18.10 11.71 -34.74
CA LEU A 313 -17.33 12.77 -35.38
C LEU A 313 -18.10 14.09 -35.46
N GLU A 314 -19.40 14.04 -35.74
CA GLU A 314 -20.29 15.22 -35.74
C GLU A 314 -20.37 15.87 -34.35
N VAL A 315 -20.50 15.07 -33.29
CA VAL A 315 -20.45 15.58 -31.90
C VAL A 315 -19.08 16.21 -31.62
N LEU A 316 -17.99 15.51 -31.94
CA LEU A 316 -16.63 16.00 -31.69
C LEU A 316 -16.29 17.28 -32.47
N ALA A 317 -16.89 17.48 -33.64
CA ALA A 317 -16.72 18.69 -34.44
C ALA A 317 -17.31 19.93 -33.75
N GLN A 318 -18.34 19.76 -32.90
CA GLN A 318 -18.97 20.86 -32.16
C GLN A 318 -18.14 21.36 -30.97
N HIS A 319 -17.19 20.55 -30.48
CA HIS A 319 -16.38 20.85 -29.31
C HIS A 319 -14.93 21.20 -29.68
N HIS A 320 -14.70 22.45 -30.06
CA HIS A 320 -13.41 22.88 -30.65
C HIS A 320 -12.22 22.90 -29.68
N GLN A 321 -12.45 23.00 -28.36
CA GLN A 321 -11.35 23.12 -27.39
C GLN A 321 -10.89 21.78 -26.80
N ILE A 322 -11.56 20.68 -27.15
CA ILE A 322 -11.16 19.32 -26.76
C ILE A 322 -9.94 18.90 -27.56
N CYS A 323 -8.96 18.30 -26.89
CA CYS A 323 -7.86 17.60 -27.56
C CYS A 323 -8.36 16.21 -28.02
N ILE A 324 -8.47 15.99 -29.33
CA ILE A 324 -8.91 14.69 -29.87
C ILE A 324 -7.67 13.92 -30.35
N ASN A 325 -7.45 12.73 -29.80
CA ASN A 325 -6.43 11.78 -30.24
C ASN A 325 -7.03 10.82 -31.26
N PHE A 326 -6.76 11.05 -32.55
CA PHE A 326 -7.22 10.14 -33.62
C PHE A 326 -6.31 8.93 -33.73
N ASP A 327 -6.91 7.75 -33.85
CA ASP A 327 -6.19 6.47 -33.94
C ASP A 327 -6.17 5.85 -35.34
N SER A 328 -6.81 6.48 -36.33
CA SER A 328 -6.95 5.92 -37.67
C SER A 328 -7.10 6.98 -38.77
N LEU A 329 -6.53 6.70 -39.94
CA LEU A 329 -6.68 7.54 -41.15
C LEU A 329 -8.14 7.62 -41.61
N SER A 330 -8.93 6.55 -41.38
CA SER A 330 -10.34 6.51 -41.75
C SER A 330 -11.17 7.54 -41.00
N ALA A 331 -10.97 7.66 -39.67
CA ALA A 331 -11.63 8.69 -38.88
C ALA A 331 -11.20 10.10 -39.32
N LEU A 332 -9.91 10.33 -39.54
CA LEU A 332 -9.39 11.61 -40.01
C LEU A 332 -10.01 12.06 -41.34
N ARG A 333 -10.08 11.17 -42.35
CA ARG A 333 -10.68 11.49 -43.66
C ARG A 333 -12.14 11.95 -43.54
N ARG A 334 -12.89 11.36 -42.63
CA ARG A 334 -14.31 11.70 -42.39
C ARG A 334 -14.46 12.93 -41.50
N PHE A 335 -13.48 13.22 -40.64
CA PHE A 335 -13.51 14.36 -39.74
C PHE A 335 -13.08 15.67 -40.41
N ILE A 336 -12.07 15.63 -41.30
CA ILE A 336 -11.57 16.81 -42.03
C ILE A 336 -12.68 17.69 -42.63
N PRO A 337 -13.70 17.18 -43.34
CA PRO A 337 -14.75 18.02 -43.90
C PRO A 337 -15.72 18.63 -42.86
N LEU A 338 -15.68 18.17 -41.61
CA LEU A 338 -16.57 18.62 -40.53
C LEU A 338 -15.94 19.74 -39.68
N THR A 339 -14.67 20.06 -39.88
CA THR A 339 -13.92 20.98 -39.01
C THR A 339 -13.14 22.02 -39.79
N ASN A 340 -12.89 23.14 -39.13
CA ASN A 340 -11.95 24.18 -39.59
C ASN A 340 -10.55 23.92 -39.02
N VAL A 341 -9.69 24.95 -39.09
CA VAL A 341 -8.34 24.91 -38.53
C VAL A 341 -8.37 24.48 -37.07
N ARG A 342 -7.73 23.36 -36.77
CA ARG A 342 -7.80 22.71 -35.46
C ARG A 342 -6.52 21.95 -35.14
N GLU A 343 -6.08 22.05 -33.89
CA GLU A 343 -5.03 21.20 -33.34
C GLU A 343 -5.59 19.84 -32.92
N ILE A 344 -4.89 18.77 -33.26
CA ILE A 344 -5.27 17.40 -32.93
C ILE A 344 -4.09 16.61 -32.36
N GLY A 345 -4.42 15.52 -31.68
CA GLY A 345 -3.49 14.46 -31.34
C GLY A 345 -3.59 13.28 -32.30
N ILE A 346 -2.50 12.53 -32.42
CA ILE A 346 -2.46 11.26 -33.13
C ILE A 346 -2.03 10.16 -32.18
N ARG A 347 -2.86 9.14 -32.01
CA ARG A 347 -2.49 7.90 -31.34
C ARG A 347 -1.70 7.03 -32.30
N ILE A 348 -0.43 6.78 -31.98
CA ILE A 348 0.42 5.83 -32.70
C ILE A 348 0.47 4.49 -31.95
N ASN A 349 0.75 3.42 -32.70
CA ASN A 349 1.12 2.14 -32.12
C ASN A 349 2.65 1.96 -32.21
N PRO A 350 3.39 1.89 -31.10
CA PRO A 350 4.84 1.70 -31.14
C PRO A 350 5.26 0.23 -31.33
N ASN A 351 4.34 -0.73 -31.45
CA ASN A 351 4.62 -2.18 -31.52
C ASN A 351 5.41 -2.71 -30.33
N ILE A 352 5.33 -2.02 -29.19
CA ILE A 352 6.03 -2.36 -27.95
C ILE A 352 5.02 -2.36 -26.81
N GLY A 353 4.87 -3.51 -26.16
CA GLY A 353 4.00 -3.71 -24.99
C GLY A 353 4.69 -3.36 -23.69
N MET A 354 3.93 -2.89 -22.70
CA MET A 354 4.41 -2.62 -21.34
C MET A 354 3.24 -2.88 -20.38
N ALA A 355 2.99 -4.16 -20.06
CA ALA A 355 1.80 -4.60 -19.34
C ALA A 355 2.13 -5.57 -18.20
N TYR A 356 1.19 -5.70 -17.25
CA TYR A 356 1.29 -6.62 -16.11
C TYR A 356 1.38 -8.08 -16.54
N ASN A 357 0.61 -8.45 -17.57
CA ASN A 357 0.66 -9.75 -18.23
C ASN A 357 0.37 -9.60 -19.74
N GLN A 358 0.58 -10.66 -20.52
CA GLN A 358 0.44 -10.63 -21.98
C GLN A 358 -0.98 -10.27 -22.45
N SER A 359 -2.02 -10.69 -21.73
CA SER A 359 -3.43 -10.40 -22.05
C SER A 359 -3.80 -8.92 -21.93
N LEU A 360 -2.89 -8.09 -21.41
CA LEU A 360 -3.07 -6.67 -21.14
C LEU A 360 -2.16 -5.79 -22.01
N GLU A 361 -1.55 -6.35 -23.05
CA GLU A 361 -0.77 -5.58 -24.02
C GLU A 361 -1.70 -4.80 -24.99
N TYR A 362 -1.46 -3.49 -25.10
CA TYR A 362 -2.21 -2.58 -25.99
C TYR A 362 -1.41 -2.17 -27.24
N SER A 363 -0.22 -2.73 -27.38
CA SER A 363 0.80 -2.53 -28.40
C SER A 363 1.83 -3.63 -28.15
N GLY A 364 2.45 -4.24 -29.17
CA GLY A 364 3.35 -5.37 -28.94
C GLY A 364 3.52 -6.26 -30.16
N ASN A 365 3.79 -7.54 -29.91
CA ASN A 365 3.99 -8.53 -30.97
C ASN A 365 2.70 -8.80 -31.76
N ASP A 366 1.56 -8.77 -31.08
CA ASP A 366 0.26 -8.95 -31.71
C ASP A 366 -0.23 -7.63 -32.33
N ILE A 367 -0.80 -7.74 -33.52
CA ILE A 367 -1.45 -6.60 -34.19
C ILE A 367 -2.79 -6.35 -33.48
N VAL A 368 -2.94 -5.16 -32.92
CA VAL A 368 -4.15 -4.72 -32.22
C VAL A 368 -4.82 -3.59 -32.98
N LYS A 369 -6.11 -3.36 -32.72
CA LYS A 369 -6.91 -2.35 -33.43
C LYS A 369 -6.53 -0.90 -33.15
N PHE A 370 -5.61 -0.66 -32.23
CA PHE A 370 -5.34 0.67 -31.67
C PHE A 370 -4.15 1.35 -32.33
N GLY A 371 -4.35 2.62 -32.70
CA GLY A 371 -3.30 3.52 -33.15
C GLY A 371 -2.87 3.31 -34.60
N ILE A 372 -2.22 4.34 -35.14
CA ILE A 372 -1.67 4.35 -36.50
C ILE A 372 -0.28 3.71 -36.46
N TYR A 373 -0.10 2.64 -37.24
CA TYR A 373 1.15 1.92 -37.37
C TYR A 373 2.17 2.67 -38.24
N LYS A 374 3.45 2.37 -38.06
CA LYS A 374 4.57 3.08 -38.69
C LYS A 374 4.53 3.09 -40.22
N ASP A 375 4.09 2.00 -40.83
CA ASP A 375 3.91 1.88 -42.28
C ASP A 375 2.86 2.87 -42.84
N GLN A 376 1.92 3.32 -42.00
CA GLN A 376 0.89 4.28 -42.37
C GLN A 376 1.30 5.76 -42.17
N TRP A 377 2.42 6.05 -41.49
CA TRP A 377 2.78 7.43 -41.13
C TRP A 377 3.02 8.35 -42.34
N LYS A 378 3.57 7.83 -43.45
CA LYS A 378 3.72 8.61 -44.68
C LYS A 378 2.38 9.00 -45.30
N ALA A 379 1.41 8.08 -45.29
CA ALA A 379 0.05 8.34 -45.77
C ALA A 379 -0.67 9.34 -44.84
N LEU A 380 -0.47 9.24 -43.52
CA LEU A 380 -0.95 10.23 -42.56
C LEU A 380 -0.38 11.62 -42.87
N LYS A 381 0.94 11.74 -43.08
CA LYS A 381 1.59 13.02 -43.39
C LYS A 381 0.97 13.67 -44.63
N HIS A 382 0.78 12.90 -45.70
CA HIS A 382 0.15 13.39 -46.93
C HIS A 382 -1.29 13.86 -46.73
N LEU A 383 -2.06 13.15 -45.89
CA LEU A 383 -3.43 13.53 -45.55
C LEU A 383 -3.47 14.85 -44.79
N ILE A 384 -2.59 15.01 -43.79
CA ILE A 384 -2.55 16.18 -42.92
C ILE A 384 -2.07 17.43 -43.67
N ASP A 385 -1.05 17.30 -44.53
CA ASP A 385 -0.51 18.41 -45.34
C ASP A 385 -1.54 19.05 -46.27
N LYS A 386 -2.63 18.34 -46.59
CA LYS A 386 -3.73 18.81 -47.44
C LYS A 386 -4.98 19.19 -46.64
N SER A 387 -4.89 19.23 -45.32
CA SER A 387 -6.02 19.46 -44.42
C SER A 387 -5.82 20.74 -43.60
N PRO A 388 -6.87 21.30 -42.98
CA PRO A 388 -6.73 22.40 -42.04
C PRO A 388 -6.20 21.96 -40.65
N LEU A 389 -5.86 20.68 -40.47
CA LEU A 389 -5.47 20.13 -39.17
C LEU A 389 -3.97 20.31 -38.91
N SER A 390 -3.62 20.57 -37.65
CA SER A 390 -2.23 20.55 -37.18
C SER A 390 -2.05 19.49 -36.10
N ILE A 391 -1.06 18.62 -36.24
CA ILE A 391 -0.73 17.62 -35.22
C ILE A 391 0.17 18.28 -34.18
N THR A 392 -0.35 18.46 -32.96
CA THR A 392 0.40 19.06 -31.84
C THR A 392 0.64 18.09 -30.69
N THR A 393 -0.02 16.94 -30.71
CA THR A 393 0.13 15.88 -29.71
C THR A 393 0.43 14.54 -30.37
N VAL A 394 1.44 13.84 -29.88
CA VAL A 394 1.58 12.39 -30.09
C VAL A 394 1.04 11.67 -28.87
N HIS A 395 0.16 10.70 -29.11
CA HIS A 395 -0.41 9.83 -28.09
C HIS A 395 0.11 8.41 -28.31
N CYS A 396 0.47 7.72 -27.23
CA CYS A 396 0.63 6.27 -27.26
C CYS A 396 0.10 5.67 -25.96
N HIS A 397 -0.40 4.45 -26.02
CA HIS A 397 -0.80 3.69 -24.83
C HIS A 397 -0.29 2.27 -25.01
N SER A 398 0.79 1.93 -24.30
CA SER A 398 1.61 0.75 -24.56
C SER A 398 1.26 -0.47 -23.70
N GLY A 399 0.39 -0.36 -22.71
CA GLY A 399 -0.06 -1.51 -21.92
C GLY A 399 -0.85 -1.12 -20.68
N SER A 400 -1.27 -2.12 -19.89
CA SER A 400 -2.05 -1.93 -18.68
C SER A 400 -1.45 -2.65 -17.47
N GLY A 401 -1.61 -2.03 -16.29
CA GLY A 401 -1.18 -2.58 -15.00
C GLY A 401 0.33 -2.66 -14.77
N PHE A 402 1.16 -1.97 -15.55
CA PHE A 402 2.61 -2.13 -15.46
C PHE A 402 3.17 -1.63 -14.12
N LEU A 403 4.20 -2.32 -13.65
CA LEU A 403 4.95 -2.06 -12.42
C LEU A 403 6.42 -1.71 -12.77
N THR A 404 7.30 -1.68 -11.78
CA THR A 404 8.71 -1.25 -11.93
C THR A 404 9.45 -2.04 -13.00
N GLU A 405 9.31 -3.38 -13.00
CA GLU A 405 10.05 -4.25 -13.92
C GLU A 405 9.77 -3.96 -15.39
N GLN A 406 8.60 -3.43 -15.71
CA GLN A 406 8.21 -3.11 -17.09
C GLN A 406 8.75 -1.76 -17.57
N LEU A 407 9.21 -0.88 -16.68
CA LEU A 407 9.73 0.46 -17.03
C LEU A 407 10.93 0.41 -17.99
N GLN A 408 11.70 -0.67 -17.96
CA GLN A 408 12.83 -0.92 -18.87
C GLN A 408 12.44 -0.92 -20.36
N ARG A 409 11.14 -1.00 -20.68
CA ARG A 409 10.63 -0.98 -22.07
C ARG A 409 10.35 0.43 -22.59
N LEU A 410 10.29 1.44 -21.73
CA LEU A 410 10.07 2.84 -22.12
C LEU A 410 11.06 3.38 -23.15
N PRO A 411 12.39 3.11 -23.06
CA PRO A 411 13.35 3.57 -24.06
C PRO A 411 13.02 3.10 -25.48
N LEU A 412 12.54 1.86 -25.65
CA LEU A 412 12.15 1.34 -26.96
C LEU A 412 10.94 2.10 -27.53
N ILE A 413 9.98 2.46 -26.67
CA ILE A 413 8.80 3.26 -27.06
C ILE A 413 9.24 4.66 -27.49
N PHE A 414 10.17 5.26 -26.76
CA PHE A 414 10.76 6.57 -27.07
C PHE A 414 11.45 6.61 -28.43
N GLU A 415 12.12 5.53 -28.84
CA GLU A 415 12.73 5.43 -30.18
C GLU A 415 11.69 5.48 -31.31
N GLN A 416 10.49 4.92 -31.10
CA GLN A 416 9.41 5.02 -32.09
C GLN A 416 8.80 6.41 -32.12
N ILE A 417 8.65 7.04 -30.95
CA ILE A 417 8.17 8.41 -30.85
C ILE A 417 9.13 9.37 -31.57
N ASP A 418 10.44 9.22 -31.43
CA ASP A 418 11.44 10.06 -32.12
C ASP A 418 11.29 10.04 -33.64
N GLN A 419 11.03 8.86 -34.20
CA GLN A 419 10.80 8.71 -35.63
C GLN A 419 9.51 9.40 -36.06
N PHE A 420 8.46 9.36 -35.23
CA PHE A 420 7.22 10.08 -35.48
C PHE A 420 7.39 11.60 -35.38
N LEU A 421 8.12 12.09 -34.35
CA LEU A 421 8.43 13.51 -34.17
C LEU A 421 9.22 14.09 -35.35
N THR A 422 10.08 13.30 -35.97
CA THR A 422 10.83 13.71 -37.17
C THR A 422 9.89 14.02 -38.35
N LEU A 423 8.76 13.31 -38.47
CA LEU A 423 7.76 13.56 -39.52
C LEU A 423 6.83 14.73 -39.18
N PHE A 424 6.66 15.03 -37.89
CA PHE A 424 5.71 16.02 -37.37
C PHE A 424 6.38 16.94 -36.33
N PRO A 425 7.26 17.87 -36.76
CA PRO A 425 8.00 18.75 -35.85
C PRO A 425 7.12 19.78 -35.12
N SER A 426 5.83 19.90 -35.47
CA SER A 426 4.86 20.76 -34.77
C SER A 426 4.39 20.20 -33.43
N ILE A 427 4.72 18.93 -33.12
CA ILE A 427 4.32 18.27 -31.88
C ILE A 427 5.00 18.95 -30.69
N LYS A 428 4.19 19.30 -29.70
CA LYS A 428 4.63 19.96 -28.45
C LYS A 428 4.25 19.16 -27.21
N THR A 429 3.37 18.17 -27.35
CA THR A 429 2.88 17.34 -26.24
C THR A 429 3.09 15.87 -26.54
N LEU A 430 3.70 15.18 -25.60
CA LEU A 430 3.75 13.73 -25.53
C LEU A 430 2.70 13.26 -24.53
N ASN A 431 1.68 12.56 -25.01
CA ASN A 431 0.70 11.87 -24.17
C ASN A 431 1.03 10.38 -24.12
N LEU A 432 1.47 9.88 -22.96
CA LEU A 432 1.84 8.46 -22.79
C LEU A 432 0.65 7.58 -22.37
N GLY A 433 -0.56 8.13 -22.42
CA GLY A 433 -1.77 7.42 -22.05
C GLY A 433 -1.75 6.97 -20.58
N GLY A 434 -2.54 5.94 -20.29
CA GLY A 434 -2.57 5.28 -18.99
C GLY A 434 -1.65 4.07 -18.90
N GLY A 435 -2.00 3.16 -17.99
CA GLY A 435 -1.38 1.85 -17.88
C GLY A 435 -0.61 1.60 -16.60
N LEU A 436 -0.39 2.64 -15.79
CA LEU A 436 0.25 2.50 -14.48
C LEU A 436 -0.57 1.54 -13.61
N GLY A 437 0.11 0.58 -12.99
CA GLY A 437 -0.49 -0.45 -12.16
C GLY A 437 -0.33 -0.23 -10.66
N VAL A 438 -1.04 -1.07 -9.92
CA VAL A 438 -0.84 -1.29 -8.48
C VAL A 438 -0.62 -2.78 -8.24
N PRO A 439 0.11 -3.18 -7.19
CA PRO A 439 0.29 -4.58 -6.84
C PRO A 439 -1.04 -5.34 -6.77
N GLN A 440 -1.11 -6.51 -7.40
CA GLN A 440 -2.26 -7.42 -7.41
C GLN A 440 -1.99 -8.71 -6.62
N ASN A 441 -0.72 -9.09 -6.44
CA ASN A 441 -0.34 -10.30 -5.73
C ASN A 441 0.79 -10.03 -4.72
N GLU A 442 0.94 -10.93 -3.75
CA GLU A 442 2.13 -10.99 -2.90
C GLU A 442 3.39 -11.14 -3.76
N GLY A 443 4.41 -10.31 -3.48
CA GLY A 443 5.68 -10.29 -4.21
C GLY A 443 5.73 -9.32 -5.39
N ASP A 444 4.60 -8.76 -5.82
CA ASP A 444 4.60 -7.69 -6.83
C ASP A 444 5.42 -6.49 -6.35
N GLN A 445 6.34 -6.02 -7.19
CA GLN A 445 7.11 -4.81 -6.92
C GLN A 445 6.23 -3.59 -7.13
N VAL A 446 6.08 -2.75 -6.11
CA VAL A 446 5.38 -1.47 -6.24
C VAL A 446 6.05 -0.63 -7.33
N LEU A 447 5.25 -0.02 -8.21
CA LEU A 447 5.73 0.90 -9.25
C LEU A 447 6.60 2.01 -8.64
N ASP A 448 7.87 2.05 -9.03
CA ASP A 448 8.81 3.12 -8.68
C ASP A 448 8.48 4.38 -9.47
N LEU A 449 7.78 5.30 -8.82
CA LEU A 449 7.38 6.56 -9.42
C LEU A 449 8.55 7.51 -9.68
N ASP A 450 9.64 7.41 -8.91
CA ASP A 450 10.81 8.26 -9.11
C ASP A 450 11.56 7.82 -10.37
N GLU A 451 11.78 6.51 -10.55
CA GLU A 451 12.35 5.96 -11.79
C GLU A 451 11.46 6.27 -13.01
N TRP A 452 10.16 6.00 -12.90
CA TRP A 452 9.19 6.28 -13.95
C TRP A 452 9.19 7.76 -14.37
N ALA A 453 9.11 8.67 -13.39
CA ALA A 453 9.10 10.10 -13.66
C ALA A 453 10.42 10.57 -14.27
N GLN A 454 11.56 10.07 -13.77
CA GLN A 454 12.88 10.39 -14.30
C GLN A 454 13.00 10.03 -15.78
N LEU A 455 12.71 8.78 -16.15
CA LEU A 455 12.83 8.30 -17.53
C LEU A 455 12.05 9.17 -18.51
N ILE A 456 10.80 9.50 -18.16
CA ILE A 456 9.91 10.27 -19.03
C ILE A 456 10.30 11.75 -19.06
N CYS A 457 10.58 12.35 -17.91
CA CYS A 457 10.88 13.77 -17.83
C CYS A 457 12.22 14.10 -18.48
N GLU A 458 13.23 13.25 -18.36
CA GLU A 458 14.49 13.41 -19.10
C GLU A 458 14.28 13.31 -20.61
N TYR A 459 13.48 12.34 -21.07
CA TYR A 459 13.15 12.20 -22.49
C TYR A 459 12.45 13.45 -23.03
N ALA A 460 11.41 13.92 -22.33
CA ALA A 460 10.62 15.07 -22.73
C ALA A 460 11.43 16.38 -22.70
N LYS A 461 12.26 16.58 -21.66
CA LYS A 461 13.09 17.78 -21.52
C LYS A 461 14.09 17.94 -22.66
N LYS A 462 14.74 16.84 -23.09
CA LYS A 462 15.66 16.85 -24.24
C LYS A 462 15.01 17.29 -25.55
N ARG A 463 13.68 17.20 -25.64
CA ARG A 463 12.87 17.51 -26.84
C ARG A 463 11.96 18.72 -26.66
N ALA A 464 12.05 19.43 -25.53
CA ALA A 464 11.16 20.54 -25.17
C ALA A 464 9.66 20.19 -25.24
N LEU A 465 9.31 18.94 -24.92
CA LEU A 465 7.92 18.46 -24.91
C LEU A 465 7.25 18.71 -23.56
N LYS A 466 5.95 19.00 -23.61
CA LYS A 466 5.04 18.85 -22.47
C LYS A 466 4.61 17.40 -22.36
N ILE A 467 4.26 16.96 -21.15
CA ILE A 467 3.82 15.58 -20.92
C ILE A 467 2.34 15.54 -20.57
N ALA A 468 1.63 14.52 -21.04
CA ALA A 468 0.30 14.17 -20.59
C ALA A 468 0.22 12.68 -20.23
N PHE A 469 -0.63 12.37 -19.26
CA PHE A 469 -0.92 11.01 -18.80
C PHE A 469 -2.40 10.80 -18.59
N GLU A 470 -2.86 9.56 -18.77
CA GLU A 470 -4.26 9.17 -18.67
C GLU A 470 -4.48 8.04 -17.63
N PRO A 471 -4.01 8.17 -16.37
CA PRO A 471 -4.16 7.10 -15.39
C PRO A 471 -5.64 6.89 -15.02
N GLY A 472 -6.06 5.63 -15.11
CA GLY A 472 -7.34 5.15 -14.59
C GLY A 472 -7.10 4.30 -13.36
N ASP A 473 -6.73 3.03 -13.58
CA ASP A 473 -6.51 2.04 -12.52
C ASP A 473 -5.56 2.48 -11.43
N TYR A 474 -4.41 3.07 -11.78
CA TYR A 474 -3.48 3.56 -10.77
C TYR A 474 -4.14 4.47 -9.71
N LEU A 475 -5.12 5.27 -10.13
CA LEU A 475 -5.82 6.20 -9.26
C LEU A 475 -6.95 5.53 -8.46
N VAL A 476 -7.72 4.63 -9.09
CA VAL A 476 -8.97 4.14 -8.48
C VAL A 476 -8.95 2.68 -8.08
N LYS A 477 -8.07 1.84 -8.64
CA LYS A 477 -8.13 0.39 -8.48
C LYS A 477 -7.99 -0.04 -7.03
N ASP A 478 -6.91 0.39 -6.38
CA ASP A 478 -6.69 0.09 -4.95
C ASP A 478 -7.53 0.94 -4.00
N ALA A 479 -8.33 1.90 -4.51
CA ALA A 479 -9.24 2.70 -3.70
C ALA A 479 -10.58 2.00 -3.42
N GLY A 480 -10.86 0.88 -4.10
CA GLY A 480 -12.15 0.19 -3.98
C GLY A 480 -12.05 -1.27 -3.56
N ILE A 481 -13.06 -1.73 -2.82
CA ILE A 481 -13.31 -3.13 -2.51
C ILE A 481 -14.71 -3.54 -2.96
N LEU A 482 -14.88 -4.81 -3.33
CA LEU A 482 -16.19 -5.44 -3.55
C LEU A 482 -16.46 -6.39 -2.38
N VAL A 483 -17.43 -6.03 -1.53
CA VAL A 483 -17.84 -6.88 -0.40
C VAL A 483 -18.94 -7.82 -0.85
N THR A 484 -18.77 -9.11 -0.55
CA THR A 484 -19.61 -10.23 -0.98
C THR A 484 -19.78 -11.22 0.17
N GLN A 485 -20.88 -11.97 0.17
CA GLN A 485 -21.15 -13.02 1.16
C GLN A 485 -20.80 -14.40 0.60
N VAL A 486 -20.20 -15.25 1.44
CA VAL A 486 -19.94 -16.66 1.12
C VAL A 486 -21.25 -17.45 1.16
N ASN A 487 -21.61 -18.02 0.01
CA ASN A 487 -22.82 -18.85 -0.15
C ASN A 487 -22.54 -20.34 -0.04
N THR A 488 -21.33 -20.77 -0.40
CA THR A 488 -21.03 -22.19 -0.57
C THR A 488 -19.56 -22.45 -0.29
N VAL A 489 -19.27 -23.48 0.52
CA VAL A 489 -17.89 -23.94 0.76
C VAL A 489 -17.83 -25.44 0.47
N GLU A 490 -17.28 -25.81 -0.68
CA GLU A 490 -17.43 -27.16 -1.23
C GLU A 490 -16.12 -27.75 -1.73
N GLN A 491 -15.88 -29.02 -1.41
CA GLN A 491 -14.71 -29.75 -1.89
C GLN A 491 -15.07 -30.59 -3.12
N LYS A 492 -14.43 -30.29 -4.25
CA LYS A 492 -14.65 -31.00 -5.53
C LYS A 492 -13.34 -31.59 -6.03
N MET A 493 -13.26 -32.91 -6.07
CA MET A 493 -12.08 -33.65 -6.54
C MET A 493 -10.76 -33.17 -5.90
N GLY A 494 -10.78 -32.85 -4.60
CA GLY A 494 -9.62 -32.37 -3.85
C GLY A 494 -9.37 -30.86 -3.91
N LYS A 495 -10.13 -30.11 -4.74
CA LYS A 495 -10.09 -28.64 -4.83
C LYS A 495 -11.19 -28.01 -4.00
N LEU A 496 -10.86 -26.99 -3.21
CA LEU A 496 -11.84 -26.24 -2.41
C LEU A 496 -12.39 -25.07 -3.23
N PHE A 497 -13.71 -25.01 -3.37
CA PHE A 497 -14.43 -23.91 -3.97
C PHE A 497 -15.15 -23.11 -2.88
N VAL A 498 -14.99 -21.79 -2.93
CA VAL A 498 -15.70 -20.83 -2.08
C VAL A 498 -16.55 -19.98 -3.01
N GLY A 499 -17.84 -20.30 -3.06
CA GLY A 499 -18.84 -19.59 -3.87
C GLY A 499 -19.37 -18.37 -3.15
N VAL A 500 -19.47 -17.23 -3.84
CA VAL A 500 -19.92 -15.96 -3.26
C VAL A 500 -21.15 -15.38 -3.97
N ASP A 501 -21.78 -14.34 -3.40
CA ASP A 501 -22.97 -13.69 -3.97
C ASP A 501 -22.69 -12.60 -5.04
N ALA A 502 -21.43 -12.45 -5.45
CA ALA A 502 -20.99 -11.70 -6.62
C ALA A 502 -20.68 -12.62 -7.81
N GLY A 503 -20.45 -12.04 -9.00
CA GLY A 503 -19.97 -12.78 -10.17
C GLY A 503 -19.16 -11.92 -11.16
N MET A 504 -18.66 -12.57 -12.21
CA MET A 504 -17.84 -11.96 -13.27
C MET A 504 -18.56 -10.84 -14.01
N ASN A 505 -19.89 -10.85 -13.96
CA ASN A 505 -20.74 -9.80 -14.51
C ASN A 505 -20.63 -8.50 -13.70
N MET A 506 -20.10 -8.52 -12.48
CA MET A 506 -19.79 -7.34 -11.67
C MET A 506 -18.30 -7.00 -11.75
N ASN A 507 -17.41 -8.00 -11.71
CA ASN A 507 -15.98 -7.81 -11.93
C ASN A 507 -15.40 -8.94 -12.78
N TYR A 508 -15.06 -8.61 -14.02
CA TYR A 508 -14.68 -9.58 -15.06
C TYR A 508 -13.17 -9.87 -15.14
N GLU A 509 -12.35 -9.22 -14.31
CA GLU A 509 -10.91 -9.16 -14.52
C GLU A 509 -10.23 -10.53 -14.51
N TYR A 510 -10.65 -11.43 -13.62
CA TYR A 510 -10.13 -12.79 -13.63
C TYR A 510 -10.58 -13.54 -14.89
N ALA A 511 -11.88 -13.52 -15.19
CA ALA A 511 -12.47 -14.26 -16.31
C ALA A 511 -11.84 -13.90 -17.68
N TYR A 512 -11.45 -12.65 -17.90
CA TYR A 512 -10.92 -12.20 -19.19
C TYR A 512 -9.40 -11.97 -19.20
N TYR A 513 -8.80 -11.59 -18.08
CA TYR A 513 -7.37 -11.23 -18.01
C TYR A 513 -6.55 -12.13 -17.11
N ASN A 514 -7.18 -13.13 -16.48
CA ASN A 514 -6.57 -13.98 -15.46
C ASN A 514 -5.90 -13.16 -14.34
N MET A 515 -6.49 -12.00 -14.03
CA MET A 515 -6.02 -11.13 -12.96
C MET A 515 -6.76 -11.50 -11.68
N ASN A 516 -6.03 -12.01 -10.70
CA ASN A 516 -6.60 -12.41 -9.42
C ASN A 516 -7.12 -11.20 -8.64
N LEU A 517 -8.28 -11.37 -8.02
CA LEU A 517 -8.72 -10.50 -6.94
C LEU A 517 -8.34 -11.17 -5.62
N GLU A 518 -7.57 -10.46 -4.81
CA GLU A 518 -7.25 -10.89 -3.45
C GLU A 518 -8.52 -10.87 -2.59
N ALA A 519 -8.96 -12.04 -2.14
CA ALA A 519 -10.12 -12.18 -1.28
C ALA A 519 -9.68 -12.24 0.18
N VAL A 520 -10.18 -11.32 0.99
CA VAL A 520 -9.87 -11.25 2.43
C VAL A 520 -11.15 -11.30 3.25
N PRO A 521 -11.20 -12.05 4.36
CA PRO A 521 -12.32 -11.97 5.29
C PRO A 521 -12.56 -10.56 5.81
N VAL A 522 -13.82 -10.14 5.97
CA VAL A 522 -14.13 -8.86 6.64
C VAL A 522 -13.79 -8.93 8.14
N GLN A 523 -13.87 -10.12 8.72
CA GLN A 523 -13.48 -10.42 10.10
C GLN A 523 -12.11 -11.10 10.10
N GLU A 524 -11.15 -10.54 10.83
CA GLU A 524 -9.78 -11.07 10.86
C GLU A 524 -9.80 -12.51 11.41
N PRO A 525 -9.18 -13.48 10.70
CA PRO A 525 -9.21 -14.87 11.12
C PRO A 525 -8.44 -15.06 12.43
N LEU A 526 -9.05 -15.78 13.38
CA LEU A 526 -8.44 -16.10 14.68
C LEU A 526 -7.14 -16.92 14.58
N HIS A 527 -6.93 -17.61 13.46
CA HIS A 527 -5.75 -18.42 13.19
C HIS A 527 -5.20 -18.11 11.81
N GLN A 528 -3.86 -18.02 11.68
CA GLN A 528 -3.17 -17.80 10.40
C GLN A 528 -3.14 -19.05 9.49
N LYS A 529 -3.90 -20.11 9.80
CA LYS A 529 -3.98 -21.27 8.91
C LYS A 529 -4.76 -20.90 7.66
N SER A 530 -4.09 -20.94 6.52
CA SER A 530 -4.70 -20.81 5.20
C SER A 530 -4.84 -22.18 4.53
N ILE A 531 -5.84 -22.30 3.66
CA ILE A 531 -6.06 -23.42 2.76
C ILE A 531 -6.09 -22.89 1.32
N LYS A 532 -5.65 -23.70 0.35
CA LYS A 532 -5.80 -23.33 -1.06
C LYS A 532 -7.27 -23.40 -1.44
N ALA A 533 -7.81 -22.31 -1.95
CA ALA A 533 -9.20 -22.18 -2.37
C ALA A 533 -9.30 -21.46 -3.71
N THR A 534 -10.37 -21.77 -4.44
CA THR A 534 -10.80 -21.05 -5.64
C THR A 534 -12.06 -20.27 -5.28
N ILE A 535 -12.02 -18.96 -5.51
CA ILE A 535 -13.18 -18.10 -5.29
C ILE A 535 -14.00 -18.07 -6.58
N CYS A 536 -15.25 -18.53 -6.52
CA CYS A 536 -16.16 -18.56 -7.65
C CYS A 536 -17.41 -17.71 -7.40
N GLY A 537 -17.98 -17.16 -8.46
CA GLY A 537 -19.19 -16.36 -8.38
C GLY A 537 -20.48 -17.19 -8.47
N ASN A 538 -21.60 -16.48 -8.64
CA ASN A 538 -22.95 -17.04 -8.76
C ASN A 538 -23.56 -16.96 -10.18
N ILE A 539 -22.73 -16.77 -11.19
CA ILE A 539 -23.06 -16.87 -12.62
C ILE A 539 -22.85 -18.29 -13.10
N ASN A 540 -23.78 -18.81 -13.91
CA ASN A 540 -23.74 -20.18 -14.39
C ASN A 540 -22.81 -20.34 -15.60
N GLU A 541 -21.56 -19.93 -15.45
CA GLU A 541 -20.50 -20.03 -16.45
C GLU A 541 -19.21 -20.56 -15.81
N PRO A 542 -18.46 -21.45 -16.47
CA PRO A 542 -17.26 -22.04 -15.88
C PRO A 542 -16.14 -21.03 -15.62
N ILE A 543 -16.15 -19.90 -16.34
CA ILE A 543 -15.19 -18.81 -16.20
C ILE A 543 -15.54 -17.83 -15.07
N ASP A 544 -16.67 -18.03 -14.37
CA ASP A 544 -17.11 -17.16 -13.27
C ASP A 544 -16.31 -17.39 -11.98
N LEU A 545 -15.07 -16.92 -12.03
CA LEU A 545 -14.07 -17.04 -10.98
C LEU A 545 -13.49 -15.66 -10.68
N PHE A 546 -12.99 -15.48 -9.45
CA PHE A 546 -12.25 -14.28 -9.02
C PHE A 546 -10.79 -14.56 -8.72
N SER A 547 -10.47 -15.80 -8.35
CA SER A 547 -9.10 -16.31 -8.18
C SER A 547 -9.10 -17.84 -8.11
N GLU A 548 -7.97 -18.45 -8.44
CA GLU A 548 -7.82 -19.91 -8.49
C GLU A 548 -6.65 -20.41 -7.64
N ASP A 549 -6.94 -21.41 -6.79
CA ASP A 549 -5.99 -22.11 -5.93
C ASP A 549 -5.07 -21.22 -5.07
N LYS A 550 -5.62 -20.08 -4.61
CA LYS A 550 -4.92 -19.11 -3.76
C LYS A 550 -5.05 -19.44 -2.28
N PRO A 551 -4.06 -19.11 -1.43
CA PRO A 551 -4.20 -19.20 0.00
C PRO A 551 -5.35 -18.32 0.51
N LEU A 552 -6.30 -18.93 1.21
CA LEU A 552 -7.41 -18.24 1.86
C LEU A 552 -7.49 -18.70 3.32
N PRO A 553 -7.69 -17.80 4.30
CA PRO A 553 -8.06 -18.21 5.64
C PRO A 553 -9.30 -19.11 5.63
N ILE A 554 -9.45 -19.96 6.65
CA ILE A 554 -10.64 -20.82 6.74
C ILE A 554 -11.89 -19.94 6.91
N VAL A 555 -12.83 -20.06 5.98
CA VAL A 555 -14.11 -19.34 5.95
C VAL A 555 -15.28 -20.31 5.99
N LYS A 556 -16.46 -19.81 6.34
CA LYS A 556 -17.71 -20.55 6.42
C LYS A 556 -18.80 -19.86 5.60
N GLU A 557 -19.84 -20.61 5.28
CA GLU A 557 -21.06 -20.04 4.71
C GLU A 557 -21.63 -18.95 5.63
N GLY A 558 -22.03 -17.84 5.03
CA GLY A 558 -22.49 -16.63 5.74
C GLY A 558 -21.38 -15.63 6.08
N ASP A 559 -20.09 -16.01 6.04
CA ASP A 559 -18.99 -15.06 6.23
C ASP A 559 -18.95 -14.04 5.08
N TYR A 560 -18.40 -12.86 5.35
CA TYR A 560 -18.20 -11.82 4.34
C TYR A 560 -16.74 -11.78 3.89
N LEU A 561 -16.54 -11.67 2.58
CA LEU A 561 -15.26 -11.43 1.94
C LEU A 561 -15.25 -10.05 1.30
N ALA A 562 -14.10 -9.38 1.37
CA ALA A 562 -13.78 -8.23 0.54
C ALA A 562 -12.82 -8.68 -0.58
N LEU A 563 -13.24 -8.49 -1.82
CA LEU A 563 -12.37 -8.61 -2.98
C LEU A 563 -11.66 -7.27 -3.16
N LEU A 564 -10.35 -7.26 -2.89
CA LEU A 564 -9.54 -6.05 -2.92
C LEU A 564 -9.31 -5.58 -4.37
N ASN A 565 -8.77 -4.38 -4.52
CA ASN A 565 -8.43 -3.78 -5.82
C ASN A 565 -9.60 -3.72 -6.83
N SER A 566 -10.82 -3.54 -6.33
CA SER A 566 -12.05 -3.57 -7.12
C SER A 566 -12.58 -2.18 -7.48
N GLY A 567 -11.76 -1.13 -7.33
CA GLY A 567 -12.19 0.25 -7.60
C GLY A 567 -12.14 0.69 -9.06
N GLY A 568 -11.38 -0.02 -9.91
CA GLY A 568 -11.27 0.22 -11.36
C GLY A 568 -11.84 -0.97 -12.13
N TYR A 569 -12.49 -0.69 -13.27
CA TYR A 569 -13.05 -1.65 -14.23
C TYR A 569 -14.00 -2.73 -13.70
N GLY A 570 -14.36 -2.74 -12.41
CA GLY A 570 -15.47 -3.54 -11.87
C GLY A 570 -16.82 -2.94 -12.29
N ALA A 571 -17.43 -2.14 -11.41
CA ALA A 571 -18.75 -1.54 -11.62
C ALA A 571 -18.94 -0.87 -13.01
N SER A 572 -17.91 -0.24 -13.58
CA SER A 572 -18.00 0.43 -14.89
C SER A 572 -18.23 -0.51 -16.07
N THR A 573 -17.84 -1.77 -15.96
CA THR A 573 -18.01 -2.81 -17.00
C THR A 573 -19.09 -3.83 -16.64
N SER A 574 -19.78 -3.60 -15.52
CA SER A 574 -20.81 -4.51 -15.05
C SER A 574 -21.91 -4.73 -16.08
N SER A 575 -22.48 -5.93 -16.06
CA SER A 575 -23.55 -6.35 -16.94
C SER A 575 -24.66 -7.05 -16.16
N ASN A 576 -25.86 -7.09 -16.75
CA ASN A 576 -26.99 -7.82 -16.18
C ASN A 576 -27.03 -9.30 -16.64
N HIS A 577 -25.86 -9.92 -16.81
CA HIS A 577 -25.77 -11.32 -17.21
C HIS A 577 -26.43 -12.22 -16.14
N CYS A 578 -27.13 -13.27 -16.57
CA CYS A 578 -28.04 -14.08 -15.75
C CYS A 578 -29.10 -13.28 -14.96
N MET A 579 -29.41 -12.03 -15.33
CA MET A 579 -30.27 -11.11 -14.56
C MET A 579 -29.76 -10.88 -13.12
N ARG A 580 -28.43 -10.90 -12.93
CA ARG A 580 -27.73 -10.75 -11.63
C ARG A 580 -26.84 -9.51 -11.59
N GLY A 581 -27.23 -8.43 -12.28
CA GLY A 581 -26.47 -7.17 -12.34
C GLY A 581 -26.68 -6.22 -11.16
N ASP A 582 -27.45 -6.61 -10.15
CA ASP A 582 -27.82 -5.73 -9.04
C ASP A 582 -26.70 -5.65 -7.99
N PHE A 583 -26.16 -4.45 -7.79
CA PHE A 583 -25.22 -4.11 -6.72
C PHE A 583 -25.43 -2.66 -6.28
N LYS A 584 -24.81 -2.27 -5.17
CA LYS A 584 -24.77 -0.86 -4.72
C LYS A 584 -23.34 -0.36 -4.63
N GLU A 585 -23.13 0.89 -4.97
CA GLU A 585 -21.86 1.60 -4.81
C GLU A 585 -21.96 2.58 -3.64
N TYR A 586 -20.98 2.53 -2.74
CA TYR A 586 -20.84 3.47 -1.62
C TYR A 586 -19.47 4.14 -1.67
N THR A 587 -19.39 5.34 -1.10
CA THR A 587 -18.13 6.09 -0.97
C THR A 587 -17.89 6.49 0.47
N ILE A 588 -16.64 6.44 0.89
CA ILE A 588 -16.14 6.89 2.18
C ILE A 588 -15.14 8.02 1.94
N CYS A 589 -15.18 9.05 2.77
CA CYS A 589 -14.30 10.22 2.74
C CYS A 589 -14.15 10.71 4.18
N LYS A 590 -12.96 11.19 4.56
CA LYS A 590 -12.73 11.80 5.89
C LYS A 590 -13.38 13.16 6.05
#